data_AF-A0A6B3Q8R8-F1
#
_entry.id   AF-A0A6B3Q8R8-F1
#
_cell.length_a   1.000
_cell.length_b   1.000
_cell.length_c   1.000
_cell.angle_alpha   90.00
_cell.angle_beta   90.00
_cell.angle_gamma   90.00
#
_symmetry.space_group_name_H-M   'P 1'
#
loop_
_entity.id
_entity.type
_entity.pdbx_description
1 polymer ?
#
loop_
_entity_poly.entity_id
_entity_poly.type
_entity_poly.pdbx_seq_one_letter_code
_entity_poly.pdbx_strand_id
1 'polypeptide(L)'
;NIGNANLGNNNLGSGNFGSFNIGSANLGGNNIGIGNAGANNFGLANLGDLNTGFANAGIGNFGIANTGNNNIGNGLTGNNQIGIGGLNSGNGNVGLFNAGSANIGFFNSGNGNFGIGNSGNFSTGLFNPGHGNTGFL
;
A
#
# COMPACT_ATOMS: atom_id res chain seq x y z
N ASN A 1 -8.81 9.30 29.61
CA ASN A 1 -9.26 8.14 28.81
C ASN A 1 -10.74 7.89 29.09
N ILE A 2 -11.51 7.53 28.07
CA ILE A 2 -12.91 7.10 28.18
C ILE A 2 -12.97 5.64 27.74
N GLY A 3 -13.49 4.76 28.62
CA GLY A 3 -13.54 3.31 28.42
C GLY A 3 -12.45 2.55 29.18
N ASN A 4 -12.38 1.23 28.99
CA ASN A 4 -11.68 0.32 29.91
C ASN A 4 -10.25 -0.03 29.47
N ALA A 5 -9.36 -0.32 30.42
CA ALA A 5 -8.02 -0.86 30.17
C ALA A 5 -7.14 -0.02 29.21
N ASN A 6 -7.29 1.30 29.22
CA ASN A 6 -6.45 2.20 28.43
C ASN A 6 -5.23 2.65 29.24
N LEU A 7 -4.03 2.55 28.66
CA LEU A 7 -2.77 3.07 29.21
C LEU A 7 -2.24 4.21 28.34
N GLY A 8 -1.99 5.37 28.94
CA GLY A 8 -1.61 6.62 28.25
C GLY A 8 -2.72 7.66 28.29
N ASN A 9 -2.82 8.54 27.29
CA ASN A 9 -3.63 9.77 27.36
C ASN A 9 -4.66 9.90 26.23
N ASN A 10 -5.81 10.52 26.51
CA ASN A 10 -6.81 10.91 25.50
C ASN A 10 -7.33 9.77 24.61
N ASN A 11 -7.38 8.54 25.11
CA ASN A 11 -7.96 7.41 24.38
C ASN A 11 -9.48 7.33 24.60
N LEU A 12 -10.24 7.01 23.54
CA LEU A 12 -11.67 6.70 23.55
C LEU A 12 -11.89 5.26 23.07
N GLY A 13 -12.45 4.41 23.93
CA GLY A 13 -12.69 2.99 23.67
C GLY A 13 -11.94 2.12 24.67
N SER A 14 -11.47 0.92 24.28
CA SER A 14 -10.90 -0.03 25.26
C SER A 14 -9.58 -0.66 24.84
N GLY A 15 -8.71 -0.93 25.81
CA GLY A 15 -7.47 -1.69 25.60
C GLY A 15 -6.41 -0.95 24.77
N ASN A 16 -6.45 0.38 24.72
CA ASN A 16 -5.47 1.15 23.95
C ASN A 16 -4.21 1.43 24.78
N PHE A 17 -3.02 1.26 24.19
CA PHE A 17 -1.73 1.66 24.76
C PHE A 17 -1.15 2.81 23.95
N GLY A 18 -0.94 3.96 24.58
CA GLY A 18 -0.42 5.18 23.97
C GLY A 18 -1.44 6.32 24.01
N SER A 19 -1.51 7.16 22.98
CA SER A 19 -2.28 8.42 23.07
C SER A 19 -3.19 8.71 21.88
N PHE A 20 -4.32 9.37 22.14
CA PHE A 20 -5.24 9.88 21.11
C PHE A 20 -5.85 8.79 20.21
N ASN A 21 -6.02 7.57 20.71
CA ASN A 21 -6.65 6.50 19.94
C ASN A 21 -8.17 6.52 20.10
N ILE A 22 -8.90 6.28 19.01
CA ILE A 22 -10.35 6.09 18.99
C ILE A 22 -10.64 4.67 18.52
N GLY A 23 -11.31 3.87 19.35
CA GLY A 23 -11.60 2.47 19.09
C GLY A 23 -10.89 1.57 20.10
N SER A 24 -10.48 0.37 19.68
CA SER A 24 -10.02 -0.65 20.64
C SER A 24 -8.72 -1.32 20.26
N ALA A 25 -7.98 -1.77 21.28
CA ALA A 25 -6.76 -2.57 21.14
C ALA A 25 -5.67 -1.90 20.27
N ASN A 26 -5.62 -0.57 20.21
CA ASN A 26 -4.58 0.13 19.46
C ASN A 26 -3.31 0.28 20.30
N LEU A 27 -2.15 0.04 19.70
CA LEU A 27 -0.82 0.29 20.25
C LEU A 27 -0.18 1.45 19.49
N GLY A 28 0.25 2.50 20.20
CA GLY A 28 0.80 3.72 19.62
C GLY A 28 -0.19 4.89 19.70
N GLY A 29 -0.31 5.71 18.66
CA GLY A 29 -1.11 6.94 18.80
C GLY A 29 -1.79 7.48 17.56
N ASN A 30 -2.84 8.27 17.80
CA ASN A 30 -3.70 8.83 16.75
C ASN A 30 -4.34 7.78 15.83
N ASN A 31 -4.55 6.55 16.31
CA ASN A 31 -5.21 5.53 15.51
C ASN A 31 -6.72 5.62 15.67
N ILE A 32 -7.45 5.47 14.57
CA ILE A 32 -8.91 5.38 14.56
C ILE A 32 -9.29 4.00 14.03
N GLY A 33 -9.89 3.17 14.89
CA GLY A 33 -10.35 1.83 14.57
C GLY A 33 -9.83 0.79 15.56
N ILE A 34 -9.55 -0.43 15.08
CA ILE A 34 -9.33 -1.59 15.95
C ILE A 34 -8.00 -2.28 15.66
N GLY A 35 -7.21 -2.52 16.69
CA GLY A 35 -6.06 -3.41 16.61
C GLY A 35 -4.90 -2.84 15.79
N ASN A 36 -4.79 -1.52 15.65
CA ASN A 36 -3.69 -0.92 14.91
C ASN A 36 -2.44 -0.81 15.81
N ALA A 37 -1.26 -1.10 15.27
CA ALA A 37 0.01 -0.98 15.95
C ALA A 37 0.93 0.00 15.18
N GLY A 38 1.21 1.15 15.79
CA GLY A 38 1.92 2.27 15.19
C GLY A 38 1.11 3.56 15.33
N ALA A 39 1.23 4.49 14.40
CA ALA A 39 0.64 5.81 14.50
C ALA A 39 -0.16 6.24 13.27
N ASN A 40 -1.21 7.03 13.52
CA ASN A 40 -2.02 7.68 12.48
C ASN A 40 -2.68 6.69 11.51
N ASN A 41 -3.03 5.48 11.97
CA ASN A 41 -3.74 4.53 11.13
C ASN A 41 -5.26 4.74 11.23
N PHE A 42 -5.96 4.55 10.11
CA PHE A 42 -7.41 4.52 10.03
C PHE A 42 -7.88 3.15 9.56
N GLY A 43 -8.64 2.43 10.38
CA GLY A 43 -9.20 1.12 10.04
C GLY A 43 -8.76 0.03 11.00
N LEU A 44 -8.53 -1.17 10.48
CA LEU A 44 -8.41 -2.37 11.31
C LEU A 44 -7.09 -3.09 11.07
N ALA A 45 -6.46 -3.53 12.17
CA ALA A 45 -5.31 -4.42 12.17
C ALA A 45 -4.12 -3.93 11.33
N ASN A 46 -3.93 -2.62 11.20
CA ASN A 46 -2.78 -2.08 10.49
C ASN A 46 -1.53 -2.09 11.38
N LEU A 47 -0.40 -2.47 10.80
CA LEU A 47 0.92 -2.45 11.42
C LEU A 47 1.81 -1.42 10.74
N GLY A 48 2.42 -0.53 11.50
CA GLY A 48 3.17 0.62 11.00
C GLY A 48 2.34 1.90 11.03
N ASP A 49 2.62 2.84 10.13
CA ASP A 49 2.12 4.21 10.25
C ASP A 49 1.33 4.67 9.02
N LEU A 50 0.40 5.61 9.21
CA LEU A 50 -0.32 6.29 8.12
C LEU A 50 -1.12 5.36 7.20
N ASN A 51 -1.45 4.15 7.63
CA ASN A 51 -2.22 3.21 6.80
C ASN A 51 -3.72 3.48 6.92
N THR A 52 -4.43 3.35 5.80
CA THR A 52 -5.89 3.45 5.74
C THR A 52 -6.47 2.14 5.17
N GLY A 53 -7.30 1.45 5.95
CA GLY A 53 -7.98 0.23 5.54
C GLY A 53 -7.70 -0.94 6.49
N PHE A 54 -7.47 -2.13 5.94
CA PHE A 54 -7.47 -3.38 6.70
C PHE A 54 -6.17 -4.16 6.54
N ALA A 55 -5.56 -4.57 7.64
CA ALA A 55 -4.43 -5.50 7.67
C ALA A 55 -3.21 -5.06 6.84
N ASN A 56 -2.99 -3.74 6.68
CA ASN A 56 -1.80 -3.26 5.97
C ASN A 56 -0.57 -3.28 6.90
N ALA A 57 0.60 -3.57 6.35
CA ALA A 57 1.88 -3.58 7.05
C ALA A 57 2.88 -2.65 6.35
N GLY A 58 3.41 -1.66 7.09
CA GLY A 58 4.36 -0.67 6.59
C GLY A 58 3.79 0.74 6.70
N ILE A 59 4.10 1.62 5.74
CA ILE A 59 3.81 3.05 5.85
C ILE A 59 2.94 3.54 4.69
N GLY A 60 1.85 4.25 4.99
CA GLY A 60 1.11 5.02 3.99
C GLY A 60 0.33 4.16 2.99
N ASN A 61 -0.05 2.93 3.34
CA ASN A 61 -0.82 2.08 2.44
C ASN A 61 -2.32 2.40 2.52
N PHE A 62 -3.01 2.32 1.38
CA PHE A 62 -4.45 2.44 1.26
C PHE A 62 -5.05 1.14 0.72
N GLY A 63 -5.96 0.52 1.46
CA GLY A 63 -6.71 -0.66 1.03
C GLY A 63 -6.54 -1.85 1.96
N ILE A 64 -6.31 -3.05 1.41
CA ILE A 64 -6.40 -4.31 2.16
C ILE A 64 -5.10 -5.09 2.03
N ALA A 65 -4.56 -5.59 3.13
CA ALA A 65 -3.47 -6.57 3.16
C ALA A 65 -2.22 -6.17 2.35
N ASN A 66 -1.93 -4.88 2.23
CA ASN A 66 -0.72 -4.42 1.54
C ASN A 66 0.49 -4.49 2.48
N THR A 67 1.62 -4.99 1.99
CA THR A 67 2.91 -5.04 2.68
C THR A 67 3.94 -4.17 1.96
N GLY A 68 4.57 -3.26 2.71
CA GLY A 68 5.53 -2.28 2.20
C GLY A 68 4.98 -0.85 2.32
N ASN A 69 5.37 0.06 1.43
CA ASN A 69 5.07 1.48 1.60
C ASN A 69 4.33 2.10 0.42
N ASN A 70 3.38 2.99 0.71
CA ASN A 70 2.66 3.81 -0.27
C ASN A 70 1.93 2.98 -1.34
N ASN A 71 1.41 1.81 -0.98
CA ASN A 71 0.64 0.98 -1.91
C ASN A 71 -0.86 1.37 -1.86
N ILE A 72 -1.53 1.36 -3.01
CA ILE A 72 -2.98 1.60 -3.11
C ILE A 72 -3.61 0.38 -3.78
N GLY A 73 -4.33 -0.44 -3.02
CA GLY A 73 -4.90 -1.66 -3.58
C GLY A 73 -5.16 -2.76 -2.57
N ASN A 74 -5.14 -4.00 -3.06
CA ASN A 74 -5.40 -5.19 -2.24
C ASN A 74 -4.27 -6.21 -2.40
N GLY A 75 -3.63 -6.64 -1.31
CA GLY A 75 -2.67 -7.73 -1.30
C GLY A 75 -1.31 -7.40 -1.94
N LEU A 76 -0.98 -6.12 -2.13
CA LEU A 76 0.28 -5.73 -2.77
C LEU A 76 1.47 -5.99 -1.86
N THR A 77 2.60 -6.44 -2.41
CA THR A 77 3.88 -6.58 -1.68
C THR A 77 4.97 -5.81 -2.42
N GLY A 78 5.57 -4.80 -1.79
CA GLY A 78 6.55 -3.89 -2.39
C GLY A 78 6.23 -2.43 -2.05
N ASN A 79 6.79 -1.46 -2.76
CA ASN A 79 6.47 -0.04 -2.53
C ASN A 79 5.89 0.64 -3.76
N ASN A 80 5.09 1.68 -3.52
CA ASN A 80 4.53 2.59 -4.53
C ASN A 80 3.68 1.87 -5.59
N GLN A 81 3.05 0.74 -5.25
CA GLN A 81 2.23 -0.01 -6.20
C GLN A 81 0.77 0.44 -6.16
N ILE A 82 0.12 0.42 -7.31
CA ILE A 82 -1.34 0.59 -7.41
C ILE A 82 -1.92 -0.58 -8.19
N GLY A 83 -2.81 -1.37 -7.58
CA GLY A 83 -3.41 -2.53 -8.24
C GLY A 83 -3.86 -3.65 -7.30
N ILE A 84 -3.73 -4.90 -7.75
CA ILE A 84 -4.09 -6.10 -7.00
C ILE A 84 -2.86 -7.00 -6.84
N GLY A 85 -2.71 -7.57 -5.65
CA GLY A 85 -1.65 -8.44 -5.21
C GLY A 85 -1.46 -9.66 -6.11
N GLY A 86 -0.20 -10.06 -6.26
CA GLY A 86 0.19 -11.16 -7.15
C GLY A 86 0.13 -10.80 -8.64
N LEU A 87 -0.51 -9.70 -9.02
CA LEU A 87 -0.53 -9.24 -10.41
C LEU A 87 0.64 -8.28 -10.69
N ASN A 88 1.17 -7.54 -9.71
CA ASN A 88 2.39 -6.76 -9.92
C ASN A 88 3.56 -7.35 -9.14
N SER A 89 4.76 -7.30 -9.72
CA SER A 89 6.02 -7.66 -9.04
C SER A 89 7.07 -6.56 -9.23
N GLY A 90 7.83 -6.27 -8.18
CA GLY A 90 8.81 -5.18 -8.15
C GLY A 90 8.27 -3.92 -7.47
N ASN A 91 8.55 -2.74 -8.00
CA ASN A 91 8.35 -1.46 -7.30
C ASN A 91 7.74 -0.38 -8.18
N GLY A 92 6.80 0.41 -7.67
CA GLY A 92 6.28 1.58 -8.39
C GLY A 92 5.34 1.25 -9.56
N ASN A 93 4.82 0.03 -9.64
CA ASN A 93 3.97 -0.38 -10.76
C ASN A 93 2.51 0.03 -10.54
N VAL A 94 1.86 0.55 -11.58
CA VAL A 94 0.45 0.95 -11.60
C VAL A 94 -0.29 0.12 -12.65
N GLY A 95 -1.33 -0.60 -12.23
CA GLY A 95 -2.14 -1.47 -13.10
C GLY A 95 -2.04 -2.94 -12.70
N LEU A 96 -1.99 -3.86 -13.66
CA LEU A 96 -1.94 -5.30 -13.39
C LEU A 96 -0.92 -6.02 -14.29
N PHE A 97 -0.40 -7.14 -13.83
CA PHE A 97 0.54 -7.99 -14.58
C PHE A 97 1.88 -7.31 -14.93
N ASN A 98 2.27 -6.26 -14.21
CA ASN A 98 3.55 -5.60 -14.46
C ASN A 98 4.68 -6.22 -13.63
N ALA A 99 5.86 -6.38 -14.24
CA ALA A 99 7.07 -6.85 -13.59
C ALA A 99 8.21 -5.83 -13.72
N GLY A 100 8.94 -5.61 -12.63
CA GLY A 100 10.04 -4.64 -12.59
C GLY A 100 9.62 -3.32 -11.93
N SER A 101 10.03 -2.21 -12.52
CA SER A 101 9.99 -0.90 -11.86
C SER A 101 9.20 0.15 -12.65
N ALA A 102 8.39 0.95 -11.97
CA ALA A 102 7.76 2.15 -12.53
C ALA A 102 6.93 1.93 -13.81
N ASN A 103 6.36 0.75 -14.01
CA ASN A 103 5.53 0.48 -15.18
C ASN A 103 4.07 0.88 -14.94
N ILE A 104 3.43 1.44 -15.95
CA ILE A 104 2.02 1.86 -15.91
C ILE A 104 1.25 1.14 -17.02
N GLY A 105 0.19 0.43 -16.65
CA GLY A 105 -0.69 -0.29 -17.58
C GLY A 105 -0.71 -1.79 -17.31
N PHE A 106 -0.60 -2.60 -18.35
CA PHE A 106 -0.79 -4.05 -18.26
C PHE A 106 0.35 -4.85 -18.88
N PHE A 107 0.75 -5.95 -18.25
CA PHE A 107 1.71 -6.91 -18.82
C PHE A 107 3.08 -6.31 -19.20
N ASN A 108 3.48 -5.18 -18.62
CA ASN A 108 4.79 -4.59 -18.93
C ASN A 108 5.89 -5.24 -18.09
N SER A 109 7.07 -5.41 -18.68
CA SER A 109 8.25 -5.95 -18.00
C SER A 109 9.46 -5.02 -18.17
N GLY A 110 10.17 -4.74 -17.08
CA GLY A 110 11.37 -3.88 -17.09
C GLY A 110 11.13 -2.57 -16.38
N ASN A 111 11.58 -1.43 -16.92
CA ASN A 111 11.58 -0.15 -16.22
C ASN A 111 10.88 0.98 -16.98
N GLY A 112 9.91 1.64 -16.35
CA GLY A 112 9.35 2.90 -16.85
C GLY A 112 8.52 2.77 -18.11
N ASN A 113 7.91 1.61 -18.37
CA ASN A 113 7.06 1.43 -19.56
C ASN A 113 5.62 1.90 -19.32
N PHE A 114 4.99 2.49 -20.33
CA PHE A 114 3.61 2.97 -20.30
C PHE A 114 2.77 2.32 -21.41
N GLY A 115 1.82 1.46 -21.06
CA GLY A 115 0.92 0.84 -22.03
C GLY A 115 0.72 -0.64 -21.77
N ILE A 116 0.71 -1.46 -22.83
CA ILE A 116 0.40 -2.89 -22.74
C ILE A 116 1.50 -3.73 -23.35
N GLY A 117 2.01 -4.71 -22.61
CA GLY A 117 2.91 -5.73 -23.15
C GLY A 117 4.28 -5.20 -23.59
N ASN A 118 4.72 -4.04 -23.09
CA ASN A 118 6.04 -3.52 -23.40
C ASN A 118 7.10 -4.23 -22.57
N SER A 119 8.26 -4.52 -23.17
CA SER A 119 9.40 -5.11 -22.47
C SER A 119 10.65 -4.25 -22.64
N GLY A 120 11.46 -4.16 -21.59
CA GLY A 120 12.66 -3.33 -21.56
C GLY A 120 12.42 -2.00 -20.85
N ASN A 121 12.85 -0.89 -21.42
CA ASN A 121 12.92 0.39 -20.72
C ASN A 121 12.23 1.52 -21.49
N PHE A 122 11.45 2.35 -20.78
CA PHE A 122 10.90 3.62 -21.28
C PHE A 122 10.10 3.51 -22.58
N SER A 123 9.45 2.37 -22.81
CA SER A 123 8.63 2.16 -24.02
C SER A 123 7.18 2.54 -23.77
N THR A 124 6.52 3.13 -24.78
CA THR A 124 5.12 3.56 -24.72
C THR A 124 4.29 2.93 -25.84
N GLY A 125 3.04 2.56 -25.55
CA GLY A 125 2.13 1.96 -26.53
C GLY A 125 1.95 0.45 -26.33
N LEU A 126 1.86 -0.33 -27.40
CA LEU A 126 1.58 -1.77 -27.33
C LEU A 126 2.73 -2.60 -27.87
N PHE A 127 3.10 -3.64 -27.11
CA PHE A 127 3.98 -4.74 -27.52
C PHE A 127 5.39 -4.33 -27.97
N ASN A 128 5.92 -3.22 -27.45
CA ASN A 128 7.24 -2.74 -27.82
C ASN A 128 8.35 -3.42 -26.99
N PRO A 129 9.33 -4.10 -27.61
CA PRO A 129 10.52 -4.60 -26.91
C PRO A 129 11.72 -3.65 -27.07
N GLY A 130 12.51 -3.45 -26.02
CA GLY A 130 13.78 -2.71 -26.09
C GLY A 130 13.76 -1.40 -25.31
N HIS A 131 14.29 -0.32 -25.88
CA HIS A 131 14.51 0.94 -25.16
C HIS A 131 13.91 2.13 -25.94
N GLY A 132 13.01 2.88 -25.31
CA GLY A 132 12.51 4.15 -25.85
C GLY A 132 11.58 4.03 -27.06
N ASN A 133 10.96 2.87 -27.27
CA ASN A 133 10.04 2.67 -28.39
C ASN A 133 8.69 3.31 -28.12
N THR A 134 8.04 3.83 -29.16
CA THR A 134 6.72 4.44 -29.05
C THR A 134 5.82 3.94 -30.17
N GLY A 135 4.55 3.67 -29.85
CA GLY A 135 3.53 3.26 -30.83
C GLY A 135 3.17 1.79 -30.74
N PHE A 136 2.79 1.22 -31.89
CA PHE A 136 2.40 -0.18 -32.03
C PHE A 136 3.51 -0.93 -32.76
N LEU A 137 3.86 -2.11 -32.25
CA LEU A 137 4.74 -3.09 -32.89
C LEU A 137 4.05 -4.45 -32.94
#